data_AF-A0AAV7XQL1-F1
#
_entry.id   AF-A0AAV7XQL1-F1
#
_cell.length_a   1.000
_cell.length_b   1.000
_cell.length_c   1.000
_cell.angle_alpha   90.00
_cell.angle_beta   90.00
_cell.angle_gamma   90.00
#
_symmetry.space_group_name_H-M   'P 1'
#
loop_
_entity.id
_entity.type
_entity.pdbx_description
1 polymer ?
#
loop_
_entity_poly.entity_id
_entity_poly.type
_entity_poly.pdbx_seq_one_letter_code
_entity_poly.pdbx_strand_id
1 'polypeptide(L)'
;MFRSLRNFSDRLFKSDFAVFRSRKQAAAALLTGSVGVASAVLVPNLAVDWTKSLLQVQKNGSSVAPTKKLRTLLESAKLELDYSGSETKCVRLFPISSNIGETFGSVKPVGCKAVIGIPLFLHAERVEDVSLEKALTSVLTKEEKRNAIARYREASLLSDSAKQYVIGEGLLFAKQPYHYLTPAAISTLAFATTFLQSAAIIHFWGYQKHSFVQRSFVYVASAFLWIPFSFTLMFYSKEILLRNLVSTLNESYVDGGIEYYEKLIERNRIGFELFEPSVSEWIDYKILDVICKQRLSALKELKKTFL
;
A
#
# COMPACT_ATOMS: atom_id res chain seq x y z
N MET A 1 37.30 5.58 -56.61
CA MET A 1 37.75 5.39 -55.22
C MET A 1 37.09 6.36 -54.23
N PHE A 2 37.03 7.68 -54.50
CA PHE A 2 36.46 8.67 -53.56
C PHE A 2 34.94 8.57 -53.25
N ARG A 3 34.11 7.98 -54.13
CA ARG A 3 32.68 7.71 -53.85
C ARG A 3 32.45 6.63 -52.78
N SER A 4 33.39 5.70 -52.61
CA SER A 4 33.29 4.62 -51.63
C SER A 4 33.54 5.11 -50.20
N LEU A 5 34.48 6.04 -50.03
CA LEU A 5 34.82 6.62 -48.72
C LEU A 5 33.72 7.56 -48.19
N ARG A 6 33.06 8.35 -49.07
CA ARG A 6 31.94 9.22 -48.68
C ARG A 6 30.73 8.40 -48.19
N ASN A 7 30.41 7.29 -48.87
CA ASN A 7 29.35 6.37 -48.44
C ASN A 7 29.66 5.61 -47.15
N PHE A 8 30.94 5.40 -46.81
CA PHE A 8 31.36 4.76 -45.57
C PHE A 8 31.26 5.74 -44.38
N SER A 9 31.74 6.98 -44.57
CA SER A 9 31.58 8.09 -43.61
C SER A 9 30.11 8.37 -43.27
N ASP A 10 29.25 8.46 -44.29
CA ASP A 10 27.82 8.74 -44.08
C ASP A 10 27.08 7.60 -43.36
N ARG A 11 27.55 6.35 -43.51
CA ARG A 11 26.99 5.19 -42.78
C ARG A 11 27.44 5.17 -41.32
N LEU A 12 28.71 5.47 -41.04
CA LEU A 12 29.22 5.59 -39.67
C LEU A 12 28.56 6.74 -38.92
N PHE A 13 28.44 7.92 -39.54
CA PHE A 13 27.73 9.05 -38.94
C PHE A 13 26.25 8.74 -38.70
N LYS A 14 25.56 8.06 -39.63
CA LYS A 14 24.15 7.66 -39.42
C LYS A 14 23.97 6.59 -38.36
N SER A 15 24.88 5.61 -38.25
CA SER A 15 24.82 4.58 -37.21
C SER A 15 25.07 5.18 -35.83
N ASP A 16 26.05 6.08 -35.71
CA ASP A 16 26.34 6.76 -34.45
C ASP A 16 25.20 7.70 -34.08
N PHE A 17 24.64 8.45 -35.02
CA PHE A 17 23.50 9.33 -34.76
C PHE A 17 22.24 8.54 -34.33
N ALA A 18 21.99 7.36 -34.90
CA ALA A 18 20.91 6.47 -34.50
C ALA A 18 21.13 5.87 -33.10
N VAL A 19 22.37 5.52 -32.76
CA VAL A 19 22.76 5.03 -31.42
C VAL A 19 22.73 6.16 -30.37
N PHE A 20 23.13 7.38 -30.72
CA PHE A 20 23.02 8.55 -29.84
C PHE A 20 21.57 8.99 -29.65
N ARG A 21 20.74 8.94 -30.70
CA ARG A 21 19.30 9.24 -30.62
C ARG A 21 18.55 8.19 -29.80
N SER A 22 18.90 6.91 -29.95
CA SER A 22 18.31 5.82 -29.14
C SER A 22 18.75 5.89 -27.67
N ARG A 23 20.00 6.27 -27.37
CA ARG A 23 20.46 6.52 -26.00
C ARG A 23 19.76 7.71 -25.35
N LYS A 24 19.59 8.82 -26.08
CA LYS A 24 18.83 9.99 -25.58
C LYS A 24 17.36 9.66 -25.32
N GLN A 25 16.73 8.89 -26.21
CA GLN A 25 15.34 8.42 -26.03
C GLN A 25 15.21 7.44 -24.85
N ALA A 26 16.16 6.51 -24.69
CA ALA A 26 16.17 5.59 -23.56
C ALA A 26 16.39 6.31 -22.23
N ALA A 27 17.31 7.28 -22.19
CA ALA A 27 17.53 8.13 -21.01
C ALA A 27 16.29 8.96 -20.68
N ALA A 28 15.63 9.55 -21.69
CA ALA A 28 14.38 10.27 -21.50
C ALA A 28 13.27 9.35 -20.95
N ALA A 29 13.09 8.15 -21.51
CA ALA A 29 12.10 7.18 -21.04
C ALA A 29 12.37 6.68 -19.62
N LEU A 30 13.64 6.45 -19.28
CA LEU A 30 14.07 6.09 -17.94
C LEU A 30 13.72 7.20 -16.96
N LEU A 31 14.12 8.45 -17.24
CA LEU A 31 13.86 9.60 -16.38
C LEU A 31 12.36 9.87 -16.22
N THR A 32 11.58 9.91 -17.31
CA THR A 32 10.14 10.18 -17.25
C THR A 32 9.39 9.06 -16.54
N GLY A 33 9.76 7.80 -16.78
CA GLY A 33 9.17 6.65 -16.09
C GLY A 33 9.51 6.63 -14.61
N SER A 34 10.77 6.88 -14.24
CA SER A 34 11.22 7.03 -12.85
C SER A 34 10.46 8.15 -12.13
N VAL A 35 10.34 9.34 -12.74
CA VAL A 35 9.57 10.45 -12.18
C VAL A 35 8.09 10.10 -12.07
N GLY A 36 7.52 9.41 -13.06
CA GLY A 36 6.13 8.99 -13.06
C GLY A 36 5.81 8.01 -11.92
N VAL A 37 6.66 6.99 -11.74
CA VAL A 37 6.51 6.01 -10.67
C VAL A 37 6.74 6.65 -9.29
N ALA A 38 7.75 7.51 -9.14
CA ALA A 38 7.94 8.29 -7.91
C ALA A 38 6.70 9.15 -7.59
N SER A 39 6.19 9.87 -8.59
CA SER A 39 5.02 10.75 -8.44
C SER A 39 3.77 9.98 -8.05
N ALA A 40 3.57 8.76 -8.56
CA ALA A 40 2.44 7.91 -8.18
C ALA A 40 2.42 7.59 -6.67
N VAL A 41 3.59 7.57 -6.02
CA VAL A 41 3.72 7.36 -4.56
C VAL A 41 3.71 8.69 -3.80
N LEU A 42 4.38 9.72 -4.31
CA LEU A 42 4.53 11.01 -3.64
C LEU A 42 3.26 11.85 -3.67
N VAL A 43 2.56 11.90 -4.81
CA VAL A 43 1.39 12.78 -5.00
C VAL A 43 0.31 12.48 -3.97
N PRO A 44 -0.09 11.22 -3.68
CA PRO A 44 -1.09 10.97 -2.64
C PRO A 44 -0.69 11.47 -1.25
N ASN A 45 0.62 11.49 -0.95
CA ASN A 45 1.15 11.93 0.32
C ASN A 45 1.32 13.45 0.42
N LEU A 46 1.46 14.14 -0.71
CA LEU A 46 1.56 15.60 -0.77
C LEU A 46 0.18 16.27 -0.95
N ALA A 47 -0.70 15.65 -1.74
CA ALA A 47 -2.05 16.10 -2.04
C ALA A 47 -3.09 15.45 -1.10
N VAL A 48 -2.83 15.52 0.20
CA VAL A 48 -3.57 14.80 1.24
C VAL A 48 -5.09 15.01 1.18
N ASP A 49 -5.55 16.24 0.97
CA ASP A 49 -6.98 16.56 0.88
C ASP A 49 -7.63 15.93 -0.37
N TRP A 50 -6.91 15.88 -1.50
CA TRP A 50 -7.35 15.20 -2.72
C TRP A 50 -7.42 13.68 -2.51
N THR A 51 -6.39 13.07 -1.92
CA THR A 51 -6.38 11.64 -1.61
C THR A 51 -7.51 11.25 -0.67
N LYS A 52 -7.75 12.05 0.37
CA LYS A 52 -8.91 11.86 1.24
C LYS A 52 -10.21 11.89 0.44
N SER A 53 -10.39 12.85 -0.47
CA SER A 53 -11.63 12.96 -1.27
C SER A 53 -11.88 11.75 -2.17
N LEU A 54 -10.82 11.09 -2.65
CA LEU A 54 -10.90 9.89 -3.48
C LEU A 54 -11.20 8.62 -2.68
N LEU A 55 -10.57 8.48 -1.51
CA LEU A 55 -10.62 7.23 -0.74
C LEU A 55 -11.71 7.22 0.34
N GLN A 56 -12.21 8.38 0.73
CA GLN A 56 -13.23 8.48 1.77
C GLN A 56 -14.54 7.83 1.34
N VAL A 57 -15.07 6.95 2.19
CA VAL A 57 -16.37 6.32 1.96
C VAL A 57 -17.45 7.40 1.89
N GLN A 58 -18.30 7.29 0.86
CA GLN A 58 -19.49 8.11 0.70
C GLN A 58 -20.74 7.27 0.89
N LYS A 59 -21.73 7.82 1.60
CA LYS A 59 -23.07 7.24 1.74
C LYS A 59 -24.07 8.29 1.30
N ASN A 60 -24.91 7.95 0.32
CA ASN A 60 -25.91 8.85 -0.27
C ASN A 60 -25.30 10.19 -0.75
N GLY A 61 -24.15 10.13 -1.43
CA GLY A 61 -23.44 11.31 -1.95
C GLY A 61 -22.76 12.18 -0.89
N SER A 62 -22.78 11.77 0.39
CA SER A 62 -22.14 12.50 1.48
C SER A 62 -20.99 11.70 2.09
N SER A 63 -19.90 12.38 2.44
CA SER A 63 -18.75 11.77 3.11
C SER A 63 -19.12 11.22 4.48
N VAL A 64 -18.82 9.94 4.74
CA VAL A 64 -19.02 9.33 6.05
C VAL A 64 -17.98 9.91 7.01
N ALA A 65 -18.43 10.47 8.13
CA ALA A 65 -17.54 11.01 9.15
C ALA A 65 -17.20 9.94 10.21
N PRO A 66 -16.00 9.96 10.81
CA PRO A 66 -15.67 9.07 11.93
C PRO A 66 -16.66 9.24 13.08
N THR A 67 -17.02 8.12 13.73
CA THR A 67 -17.92 8.13 14.89
C THR A 67 -17.32 8.92 16.05
N LYS A 68 -18.16 9.38 16.99
CA LYS A 68 -17.68 10.09 18.20
C LYS A 68 -16.66 9.27 18.97
N LYS A 69 -16.89 7.95 19.08
CA LYS A 69 -16.00 7.01 19.76
C LYS A 69 -14.62 6.95 19.12
N LEU A 70 -14.54 6.81 17.79
CA LEU A 70 -13.26 6.79 17.07
C LEU A 70 -12.51 8.13 17.19
N ARG A 71 -13.22 9.27 17.25
CA ARG A 71 -12.60 10.57 17.53
C ARG A 71 -12.05 10.64 18.96
N THR A 72 -12.78 10.12 19.94
CA THR A 72 -12.27 10.04 21.32
C THR A 72 -11.01 9.18 21.40
N LEU A 73 -11.02 7.99 20.77
CA LEU A 73 -9.84 7.12 20.71
C LEU A 73 -8.65 7.79 20.01
N LEU A 74 -8.90 8.60 18.97
CA LEU A 74 -7.85 9.41 18.34
C LEU A 74 -7.20 10.39 19.30
N GLU A 75 -8.01 11.14 20.05
CA GLU A 75 -7.47 12.13 20.99
C GLU A 75 -6.72 11.44 22.13
N SER A 76 -7.23 10.31 22.65
CA SER A 76 -6.50 9.48 23.63
C SER A 76 -5.16 8.99 23.07
N ALA A 77 -5.15 8.41 21.86
CA ALA A 77 -3.94 7.90 21.23
C ALA A 77 -2.92 9.02 20.94
N LYS A 78 -3.38 10.23 20.58
CA LYS A 78 -2.49 11.40 20.40
C LYS A 78 -1.79 11.77 21.70
N LEU A 79 -2.50 11.74 22.83
CA LEU A 79 -1.94 12.05 24.15
C LEU A 79 -0.89 10.99 24.55
N GLU A 80 -1.24 9.71 24.42
CA GLU A 80 -0.34 8.59 24.76
C GLU A 80 0.92 8.56 23.89
N LEU A 81 0.78 8.94 22.62
CA LEU A 81 1.90 9.03 21.68
C LEU A 81 2.65 10.37 21.75
N ASP A 82 2.36 11.24 22.73
CA ASP A 82 3.03 12.53 22.93
C ASP A 82 2.97 13.47 21.71
N TYR A 83 1.78 13.69 21.16
CA TYR A 83 1.57 14.69 20.10
C TYR A 83 1.53 16.10 20.69
N SER A 84 2.36 16.99 20.14
CA SER A 84 2.30 18.42 20.46
C SER A 84 0.98 19.06 19.98
N GLY A 85 0.58 20.18 20.59
CA GLY A 85 -0.64 20.89 20.21
C GLY A 85 -0.70 21.33 18.74
N SER A 86 0.45 21.57 18.11
CA SER A 86 0.55 21.83 16.66
C SER A 86 0.35 20.57 15.83
N GLU A 87 0.95 19.44 16.21
CA GLU A 87 0.81 18.16 15.47
C GLU A 87 -0.63 17.62 15.56
N THR A 88 -1.28 17.79 16.70
CA THR A 88 -2.68 17.36 16.94
C THR A 88 -3.66 17.95 15.95
N LYS A 89 -3.44 19.20 15.50
CA LYS A 89 -4.29 19.89 14.52
C LYS A 89 -4.07 19.41 13.08
N CYS A 90 -2.92 18.78 12.82
CA CYS A 90 -2.52 18.33 11.49
C CYS A 90 -3.06 16.96 11.12
N VAL A 91 -3.48 16.14 12.10
CA VAL A 91 -3.97 14.78 11.85
C VAL A 91 -5.48 14.71 11.84
N ARG A 92 -6.05 14.05 10.83
CA ARG A 92 -7.49 13.78 10.73
C ARG A 92 -7.77 12.33 10.39
N LEU A 93 -8.79 11.75 11.03
CA LEU A 93 -9.33 10.45 10.63
C LEU A 93 -10.36 10.61 9.52
N PHE A 94 -10.43 9.61 8.64
CA PHE A 94 -11.53 9.45 7.69
C PHE A 94 -11.78 7.96 7.41
N PRO A 95 -13.03 7.54 7.20
CA PRO A 95 -13.33 6.14 6.92
C PRO A 95 -12.99 5.79 5.47
N ILE A 96 -12.38 4.63 5.24
CA ILE A 96 -12.06 4.07 3.92
C ILE A 96 -12.70 2.69 3.74
N SER A 97 -12.92 2.30 2.49
CA SER A 97 -13.47 0.97 2.15
C SER A 97 -12.44 -0.15 2.24
N SER A 98 -11.15 0.19 2.30
CA SER A 98 -10.05 -0.77 2.46
C SER A 98 -10.17 -1.54 3.77
N ASN A 99 -9.65 -2.77 3.78
CA ASN A 99 -9.65 -3.65 4.95
C ASN A 99 -8.55 -3.32 5.96
N ILE A 100 -7.54 -2.55 5.55
CA ILE A 100 -6.44 -2.09 6.42
C ILE A 100 -6.42 -0.58 6.53
N GLY A 101 -5.87 -0.09 7.64
CA GLY A 101 -5.61 1.33 7.81
C GLY A 101 -4.54 1.82 6.82
N GLU A 102 -4.74 3.03 6.32
CA GLU A 102 -3.79 3.71 5.44
C GLU A 102 -3.47 5.09 6.00
N THR A 103 -2.24 5.54 5.83
CA THR A 103 -1.81 6.88 6.29
C THR A 103 -1.19 7.60 5.13
N PHE A 104 -1.58 8.87 4.96
CA PHE A 104 -1.07 9.75 3.93
C PHE A 104 -0.60 11.07 4.53
N GLY A 105 0.54 11.55 4.03
CA GLY A 105 1.17 12.77 4.53
C GLY A 105 1.90 12.55 5.85
N SER A 106 2.43 13.62 6.43
CA SER A 106 3.17 13.56 7.69
C SER A 106 2.89 14.79 8.54
N VAL A 107 3.07 14.68 9.85
CA VAL A 107 3.04 15.84 10.75
C VAL A 107 4.40 16.53 10.87
N LYS A 108 5.47 15.95 10.28
CA LYS A 108 6.82 16.51 10.28
C LYS A 108 7.37 16.66 8.85
N PRO A 109 8.02 17.81 8.53
CA PRO A 109 8.28 18.97 9.38
C PRO A 109 7.00 19.74 9.77
N VAL A 110 7.10 20.62 10.78
CA VAL A 110 5.97 21.38 11.35
C VAL A 110 5.18 22.10 10.26
N GLY A 111 3.85 21.96 10.28
CA GLY A 111 2.93 22.58 9.30
C GLY A 111 2.44 21.65 8.19
N CYS A 112 2.95 20.42 8.12
CA CYS A 112 2.45 19.40 7.21
C CYS A 112 1.14 18.76 7.72
N LYS A 113 0.24 18.38 6.80
CA LYS A 113 -1.03 17.70 7.08
C LYS A 113 -0.85 16.19 6.96
N ALA A 114 -1.57 15.44 7.80
CA ALA A 114 -1.68 13.99 7.68
C ALA A 114 -3.13 13.54 7.80
N VAL A 115 -3.51 12.52 7.04
CA VAL A 115 -4.81 11.86 7.15
C VAL A 115 -4.61 10.37 7.37
N ILE A 116 -5.41 9.82 8.27
CA ILE A 116 -5.40 8.41 8.61
C ILE A 116 -6.74 7.84 8.14
N GLY A 117 -6.68 7.02 7.10
CA GLY A 117 -7.78 6.24 6.59
C GLY A 117 -8.00 5.02 7.48
N ILE A 118 -9.17 4.92 8.10
CA ILE A 118 -9.55 3.79 8.95
C ILE A 118 -10.60 2.92 8.23
N PRO A 119 -10.46 1.59 8.25
CA PRO A 119 -11.46 0.72 7.64
C PRO A 119 -12.86 0.99 8.17
N LEU A 120 -13.85 1.06 7.28
CA LEU A 120 -15.23 1.39 7.64
C LEU A 120 -15.80 0.47 8.72
N PHE A 121 -15.41 -0.81 8.73
CA PHE A 121 -15.90 -1.77 9.72
C PHE A 121 -15.49 -1.43 11.17
N LEU A 122 -14.47 -0.59 11.40
CA LEU A 122 -14.17 -0.09 12.75
C LEU A 122 -15.29 0.78 13.33
N HIS A 123 -16.23 1.25 12.50
CA HIS A 123 -17.43 1.97 12.96
C HIS A 123 -18.46 1.05 13.63
N ALA A 124 -18.38 -0.26 13.42
CA ALA A 124 -19.33 -1.19 14.00
C ALA A 124 -19.14 -1.29 15.52
N GLU A 125 -20.24 -1.14 16.26
CA GLU A 125 -20.28 -1.38 17.71
C GLU A 125 -21.05 -2.66 18.02
N ARG A 126 -21.94 -3.08 17.11
CA ARG A 126 -22.72 -4.30 17.19
C ARG A 126 -22.69 -5.07 15.88
N VAL A 127 -23.01 -6.37 15.92
CA VAL A 127 -22.94 -7.25 14.74
C VAL A 127 -23.89 -6.78 13.64
N GLU A 128 -24.98 -6.11 14.00
CA GLU A 128 -25.98 -5.56 13.08
C GLU A 128 -25.46 -4.34 12.31
N ASP A 129 -24.48 -3.62 12.85
CA ASP A 129 -23.91 -2.43 12.22
C ASP A 129 -23.00 -2.78 11.03
N VAL A 130 -22.56 -4.05 10.94
CA VAL A 130 -21.64 -4.52 9.92
C VAL A 130 -22.41 -4.72 8.60
N SER A 131 -22.18 -3.77 7.69
CA SER A 131 -22.74 -3.77 6.34
C SER A 131 -22.12 -4.87 5.47
N LEU A 132 -22.97 -5.53 4.68
CA LEU A 132 -22.57 -6.50 3.65
C LEU A 132 -22.77 -5.84 2.28
N GLU A 133 -21.86 -4.95 1.90
CA GLU A 133 -21.99 -4.16 0.66
C GLU A 133 -21.60 -4.95 -0.61
N LYS A 134 -21.12 -6.19 -0.44
CA LYS A 134 -20.66 -7.05 -1.54
C LYS A 134 -21.70 -8.11 -1.90
N ALA A 135 -21.72 -8.47 -3.19
CA ALA A 135 -22.54 -9.58 -3.68
C ALA A 135 -22.12 -10.88 -2.98
N LEU A 136 -23.09 -11.55 -2.37
CA LEU A 136 -22.91 -12.85 -1.74
C LEU A 136 -22.76 -13.91 -2.84
N THR A 137 -21.86 -14.88 -2.63
CA THR A 137 -21.68 -15.97 -3.58
C THR A 137 -22.97 -16.75 -3.79
N SER A 138 -23.21 -17.21 -5.02
CA SER A 138 -24.33 -18.10 -5.33
C SER A 138 -24.10 -19.55 -4.86
N VAL A 139 -22.85 -19.93 -4.57
CA VAL A 139 -22.41 -21.32 -4.35
C VAL A 139 -22.89 -21.91 -3.01
N LEU A 140 -22.94 -21.08 -1.95
CA LEU A 140 -23.31 -21.54 -0.61
C LEU A 140 -24.83 -21.74 -0.45
N THR A 141 -25.21 -22.75 0.32
CA THR A 141 -26.60 -22.95 0.76
C THR A 141 -27.07 -21.79 1.66
N LYS A 142 -28.38 -21.67 1.86
CA LYS A 142 -28.97 -20.61 2.70
C LYS A 142 -28.47 -20.66 4.15
N GLU A 143 -28.27 -21.86 4.69
CA GLU A 143 -27.80 -22.06 6.06
C GLU A 143 -26.30 -21.75 6.20
N GLU A 144 -25.48 -22.22 5.26
CA GLU A 144 -24.05 -21.88 5.21
C GLU A 144 -23.84 -20.36 5.07
N LYS A 145 -24.63 -19.69 4.23
CA LYS A 145 -24.61 -18.22 4.11
C LYS A 145 -24.92 -17.54 5.43
N ARG A 146 -25.97 -17.99 6.13
CA ARG A 146 -26.35 -17.42 7.43
C ARG A 146 -25.22 -17.55 8.44
N ASN A 147 -24.60 -18.73 8.52
CA ASN A 147 -23.48 -19.00 9.43
C ASN A 147 -22.23 -18.19 9.06
N ALA A 148 -21.88 -18.12 7.78
CA ALA A 148 -20.75 -17.32 7.30
C ALA A 148 -20.97 -15.81 7.54
N ILE A 149 -22.19 -15.30 7.32
CA ILE A 149 -22.54 -13.91 7.64
C ILE A 149 -22.37 -13.63 9.14
N ALA A 150 -22.88 -14.50 10.00
CA ALA A 150 -22.75 -14.32 11.46
C ALA A 150 -21.28 -14.24 11.87
N ARG A 151 -20.46 -15.20 11.42
CA ARG A 151 -19.01 -15.21 11.67
C ARG A 151 -18.30 -13.99 11.10
N TYR A 152 -18.67 -13.54 9.89
CA TYR A 152 -18.08 -12.36 9.27
C TYR A 152 -18.36 -11.09 10.08
N ARG A 153 -19.59 -10.96 10.60
CA ARG A 153 -19.99 -9.83 11.45
C ARG A 153 -19.27 -9.86 12.80
N GLU A 154 -19.16 -11.04 13.42
CA GLU A 154 -18.40 -11.23 14.66
C GLU A 154 -16.92 -10.88 14.48
N ALA A 155 -16.29 -11.37 13.40
CA ALA A 155 -14.90 -11.05 13.07
C ALA A 155 -14.70 -9.57 12.69
N SER A 156 -15.76 -8.84 12.32
CA SER A 156 -15.70 -7.41 12.03
C SER A 156 -15.83 -6.53 13.28
N LEU A 157 -16.26 -7.10 14.41
CA LEU A 157 -16.33 -6.37 15.68
C LEU A 157 -14.99 -6.38 16.39
N LEU A 158 -14.50 -5.21 16.76
CA LEU A 158 -13.22 -5.03 17.44
C LEU A 158 -13.42 -4.38 18.80
N SER A 159 -12.61 -4.78 19.78
CA SER A 159 -12.49 -4.07 21.05
C SER A 159 -11.98 -2.64 20.87
N ASP A 160 -12.12 -1.84 21.92
CA ASP A 160 -11.63 -0.46 21.94
C ASP A 160 -10.10 -0.42 21.85
N SER A 161 -9.41 -1.35 22.52
CA SER A 161 -7.96 -1.51 22.42
C SER A 161 -7.52 -1.83 20.99
N ALA A 162 -8.24 -2.70 20.28
CA ALA A 162 -7.94 -3.02 18.89
C ALA A 162 -8.19 -1.83 17.95
N LYS A 163 -9.29 -1.07 18.15
CA LYS A 163 -9.56 0.17 17.42
C LYS A 163 -8.48 1.24 17.70
N GLN A 164 -8.07 1.37 18.95
CA GLN A 164 -7.01 2.29 19.39
C GLN A 164 -5.65 1.92 18.82
N TYR A 165 -5.33 0.62 18.73
CA TYR A 165 -4.13 0.12 18.07
C TYR A 165 -4.06 0.57 16.60
N VAL A 166 -5.13 0.37 15.82
CA VAL A 166 -5.16 0.77 14.40
C VAL A 166 -4.96 2.28 14.23
N ILE A 167 -5.60 3.08 15.10
CA ILE A 167 -5.44 4.54 15.08
C ILE A 167 -4.01 4.93 15.48
N GLY A 168 -3.46 4.31 16.53
CA GLY A 168 -2.10 4.53 16.99
C GLY A 168 -1.05 4.16 15.94
N GLU A 169 -1.22 3.04 15.24
CA GLU A 169 -0.35 2.64 14.14
C GLU A 169 -0.31 3.75 13.06
N GLY A 170 -1.48 4.27 12.66
CA GLY A 170 -1.56 5.37 11.69
C GLY A 170 -0.93 6.68 12.19
N LEU A 171 -1.11 7.01 13.47
CA LEU A 171 -0.46 8.17 14.10
C LEU A 171 1.07 8.01 14.05
N LEU A 172 1.58 6.85 14.46
CA LEU A 172 3.01 6.59 14.43
C LEU A 172 3.61 6.71 13.03
N PHE A 173 2.92 6.21 11.99
CA PHE A 173 3.31 6.45 10.60
C PHE A 173 3.29 7.95 10.23
N ALA A 174 2.25 8.69 10.63
CA ALA A 174 2.17 10.12 10.38
C ALA A 174 3.30 10.91 11.05
N LYS A 175 3.79 10.47 12.22
CA LYS A 175 4.94 11.07 12.92
C LYS A 175 6.27 10.87 12.23
N GLN A 176 6.42 9.81 11.45
CA GLN A 176 7.65 9.54 10.73
C GLN A 176 7.78 10.53 9.56
N PRO A 177 8.78 11.43 9.61
CA PRO A 177 8.99 12.37 8.53
C PRO A 177 9.35 11.59 7.27
N TYR A 178 8.76 11.98 6.14
CA TYR A 178 9.14 11.44 4.85
C TYR A 178 8.97 9.92 4.68
N HIS A 179 8.08 9.26 5.44
CA HIS A 179 7.88 7.81 5.33
C HIS A 179 7.49 7.35 3.90
N TYR A 180 7.00 8.27 3.07
CA TYR A 180 6.65 8.06 1.67
C TYR A 180 7.82 8.23 0.69
N LEU A 181 8.96 8.80 1.10
CA LEU A 181 10.16 8.91 0.25
C LEU A 181 10.80 7.54 0.01
N THR A 182 10.89 6.69 1.03
CA THR A 182 11.51 5.36 0.89
C THR A 182 10.75 4.48 -0.10
N PRO A 183 9.40 4.35 -0.02
CA PRO A 183 8.64 3.65 -1.06
C PRO A 183 8.82 4.29 -2.45
N ALA A 184 8.81 5.62 -2.57
CA ALA A 184 9.02 6.29 -3.85
C ALA A 184 10.41 5.99 -4.45
N ALA A 185 11.45 5.97 -3.62
CA ALA A 185 12.81 5.63 -4.02
C ALA A 185 12.92 4.15 -4.42
N ILE A 186 12.32 3.22 -3.65
CA ILE A 186 12.28 1.79 -4.00
C ILE A 186 11.55 1.59 -5.32
N SER A 187 10.38 2.21 -5.53
CA SER A 187 9.63 2.09 -6.78
C SER A 187 10.39 2.70 -7.97
N THR A 188 11.12 3.81 -7.76
CA THR A 188 11.97 4.44 -8.78
C THR A 188 13.14 3.55 -9.16
N LEU A 189 13.86 3.04 -8.15
CA LEU A 189 14.95 2.09 -8.34
C LEU A 189 14.43 0.86 -9.07
N ALA A 190 13.24 0.40 -8.70
CA ALA A 190 12.63 -0.78 -9.29
C ALA A 190 12.30 -0.60 -10.77
N PHE A 191 11.70 0.52 -11.13
CA PHE A 191 11.49 0.86 -12.52
C PHE A 191 12.83 0.93 -13.29
N ALA A 192 13.83 1.59 -12.71
CA ALA A 192 15.12 1.79 -13.35
C ALA A 192 15.86 0.47 -13.60
N THR A 193 15.92 -0.41 -12.60
CA THR A 193 16.55 -1.73 -12.73
C THR A 193 15.82 -2.61 -13.73
N THR A 194 14.48 -2.64 -13.70
CA THR A 194 13.69 -3.37 -14.71
C THR A 194 13.97 -2.83 -16.10
N PHE A 195 13.96 -1.52 -16.30
CA PHE A 195 14.23 -0.90 -17.59
C PHE A 195 15.64 -1.25 -18.11
N LEU A 196 16.68 -1.09 -17.27
CA LEU A 196 18.06 -1.38 -17.63
C LEU A 196 18.28 -2.87 -17.91
N GLN A 197 17.70 -3.75 -17.10
CA GLN A 197 17.78 -5.20 -17.29
C GLN A 197 17.10 -5.61 -18.61
N SER A 198 15.89 -5.14 -18.87
CA SER A 198 15.20 -5.43 -20.13
C SER A 198 15.96 -4.88 -21.34
N ALA A 199 16.52 -3.67 -21.24
CA ALA A 199 17.35 -3.10 -22.29
C ALA A 199 18.61 -3.94 -22.55
N ALA A 200 19.26 -4.42 -21.48
CA ALA A 200 20.41 -5.32 -21.58
C ALA A 200 20.03 -6.65 -22.23
N ILE A 201 18.95 -7.30 -21.80
CA ILE A 201 18.45 -8.55 -22.41
C ILE A 201 18.16 -8.35 -23.90
N ILE A 202 17.46 -7.27 -24.25
CA ILE A 202 17.12 -6.98 -25.65
C ILE A 202 18.37 -6.77 -26.50
N HIS A 203 19.40 -6.15 -25.94
CA HIS A 203 20.68 -5.93 -26.63
C HIS A 203 21.49 -7.22 -26.76
N PHE A 204 21.78 -7.90 -25.64
CA PHE A 204 22.65 -9.09 -25.60
C PHE A 204 22.07 -10.27 -26.35
N TRP A 205 20.74 -10.46 -26.32
CA TRP A 205 20.08 -11.56 -27.03
C TRP A 205 19.59 -11.19 -28.44
N GLY A 206 19.95 -10.00 -28.93
CA GLY A 206 19.63 -9.60 -30.32
C GLY A 206 18.14 -9.37 -30.60
N TYR A 207 17.30 -9.17 -29.56
CA TYR A 207 15.88 -8.86 -29.73
C TYR A 207 15.61 -7.49 -30.34
N GLN A 208 16.65 -6.70 -30.64
CA GLN A 208 16.50 -5.44 -31.39
C GLN A 208 15.83 -5.63 -32.75
N LYS A 209 16.02 -6.78 -33.40
CA LYS A 209 15.42 -7.14 -34.69
C LYS A 209 14.00 -7.71 -34.58
N HIS A 210 13.54 -7.96 -33.36
CA HIS A 210 12.25 -8.59 -33.09
C HIS A 210 11.12 -7.56 -33.05
N SER A 211 9.88 -8.04 -33.18
CA SER A 211 8.71 -7.17 -33.17
C SER A 211 8.58 -6.42 -31.83
N PHE A 212 7.83 -5.31 -31.84
CA PHE A 212 7.53 -4.59 -30.60
C PHE A 212 6.89 -5.51 -29.56
N VAL A 213 5.97 -6.39 -29.97
CA VAL A 213 5.28 -7.35 -29.09
C VAL A 213 6.27 -8.28 -28.38
N GLN A 214 7.24 -8.83 -29.10
CA GLN A 214 8.26 -9.71 -28.51
C GLN A 214 9.16 -8.96 -27.51
N ARG A 215 9.50 -7.70 -27.80
CA ARG A 215 10.25 -6.86 -26.86
C ARG A 215 9.41 -6.50 -25.63
N SER A 216 8.12 -6.21 -25.81
CA SER A 216 7.17 -5.97 -24.72
C SER A 216 7.05 -7.17 -23.78
N PHE A 217 7.09 -8.40 -24.32
CA PHE A 217 7.12 -9.61 -23.49
C PHE A 217 8.36 -9.65 -22.57
N VAL A 218 9.54 -9.25 -23.06
CA VAL A 218 10.76 -9.17 -22.25
C VAL A 218 10.63 -8.12 -21.15
N TYR A 219 10.06 -6.95 -21.45
CA TYR A 219 9.78 -5.91 -20.45
C TYR A 219 8.82 -6.41 -19.36
N VAL A 220 7.72 -7.05 -19.76
CA VAL A 220 6.73 -7.61 -18.84
C VAL A 220 7.34 -8.72 -17.98
N ALA A 221 8.07 -9.66 -18.58
CA ALA A 221 8.74 -10.74 -17.85
C ALA A 221 9.78 -10.21 -16.85
N SER A 222 10.56 -9.19 -17.23
CA SER A 222 11.52 -8.54 -16.33
C SER A 222 10.82 -7.83 -15.17
N ALA A 223 9.68 -7.18 -15.43
CA ALA A 223 8.87 -6.56 -14.39
C ALA A 223 8.33 -7.61 -13.41
N PHE A 224 7.85 -8.76 -13.89
CA PHE A 224 7.38 -9.87 -13.05
C PHE A 224 8.43 -10.40 -12.08
N LEU A 225 9.71 -10.42 -12.47
CA LEU A 225 10.80 -10.81 -11.56
C LEU A 225 11.04 -9.77 -10.46
N TRP A 226 10.74 -8.49 -10.75
CA TRP A 226 11.09 -7.40 -9.87
C TRP A 226 9.98 -6.98 -8.91
N ILE A 227 8.72 -7.25 -9.29
CA ILE A 227 7.55 -7.10 -8.42
C ILE A 227 7.79 -7.75 -7.05
N PRO A 228 8.06 -9.07 -6.90
CA PRO A 228 8.22 -9.70 -5.59
C PRO A 228 9.37 -9.07 -4.79
N PHE A 229 10.49 -8.75 -5.43
CA PHE A 229 11.63 -8.12 -4.75
C PHE A 229 11.28 -6.73 -4.21
N SER A 230 10.62 -5.89 -5.01
CA SER A 230 10.17 -4.56 -4.58
C SER A 230 9.14 -4.64 -3.44
N PHE A 231 8.22 -5.61 -3.50
CA PHE A 231 7.27 -5.90 -2.43
C PHE A 231 7.98 -6.32 -1.15
N THR A 232 8.96 -7.22 -1.22
CA THR A 232 9.75 -7.64 -0.05
C THR A 232 10.51 -6.47 0.57
N LEU A 233 11.16 -5.60 -0.24
CA LEU A 233 11.87 -4.43 0.29
C LEU A 233 10.94 -3.41 0.95
N MET A 234 9.82 -3.09 0.29
CA MET A 234 8.81 -2.19 0.88
C MET A 234 8.25 -2.77 2.17
N PHE A 235 7.97 -4.07 2.18
CA PHE A 235 7.47 -4.77 3.36
C PHE A 235 8.48 -4.72 4.51
N TYR A 236 9.73 -5.11 4.26
CA TYR A 236 10.79 -5.10 5.28
C TYR A 236 11.00 -3.71 5.87
N SER A 237 10.94 -2.67 5.04
CA SER A 237 11.00 -1.29 5.51
C SER A 237 9.85 -0.95 6.46
N LYS A 238 8.61 -1.34 6.13
CA LYS A 238 7.43 -1.14 6.97
C LYS A 238 7.46 -1.98 8.24
N GLU A 239 8.01 -3.20 8.19
CA GLU A 239 8.13 -4.09 9.34
C GLU A 239 9.14 -3.56 10.36
N ILE A 240 10.32 -3.09 9.92
CA ILE A 240 11.30 -2.47 10.82
C ILE A 240 10.68 -1.26 11.50
N LEU A 241 9.99 -0.42 10.74
CA LEU A 241 9.30 0.74 11.28
C LEU A 241 8.25 0.28 12.30
N LEU A 242 7.41 -0.69 11.96
CA LEU A 242 6.40 -1.23 12.88
C LEU A 242 7.04 -1.80 14.16
N ARG A 243 8.11 -2.60 14.08
CA ARG A 243 8.77 -3.16 15.27
C ARG A 243 9.35 -2.09 16.20
N ASN A 244 10.04 -1.10 15.62
CA ASN A 244 10.59 0.03 16.38
C ASN A 244 9.50 0.93 16.96
N LEU A 245 8.32 0.94 16.34
CA LEU A 245 7.16 1.70 16.77
C LEU A 245 6.39 0.97 17.88
N VAL A 246 6.13 -0.33 17.73
CA VAL A 246 5.39 -1.12 18.71
C VAL A 246 6.21 -1.35 19.99
N SER A 247 7.54 -1.36 19.94
CA SER A 247 8.37 -1.38 21.15
C SER A 247 8.20 -0.16 22.07
N THR A 248 7.59 0.93 21.57
CA THR A 248 7.26 2.12 22.37
C THR A 248 5.84 2.09 22.95
N LEU A 249 5.04 1.09 22.59
CA LEU A 249 3.66 0.95 23.02
C LEU A 249 3.56 0.11 24.29
N ASN A 250 2.51 0.34 25.08
CA ASN A 250 2.21 -0.45 26.27
C ASN A 250 1.62 -1.83 25.90
N GLU A 251 1.48 -2.71 26.88
CA GLU A 251 0.93 -4.06 26.69
C GLU A 251 -0.49 -4.06 26.10
N SER A 252 -1.35 -3.09 26.46
CA SER A 252 -2.72 -3.04 25.97
C SER A 252 -2.82 -2.74 24.47
N TYR A 253 -1.88 -1.99 23.91
CA TYR A 253 -1.74 -1.81 22.47
C TYR A 253 -1.34 -3.10 21.77
N VAL A 254 -0.41 -3.87 22.36
CA VAL A 254 0.04 -5.15 21.79
C VAL A 254 -1.13 -6.12 21.72
N ASP A 255 -1.92 -6.22 22.80
CA ASP A 255 -3.13 -7.05 22.84
C ASP A 255 -4.18 -6.60 21.83
N GLY A 256 -4.43 -5.29 21.73
CA GLY A 256 -5.31 -4.72 20.72
C GLY A 256 -4.86 -5.04 19.30
N GLY A 257 -3.55 -4.98 19.02
CA GLY A 257 -2.99 -5.33 17.72
C GLY A 257 -3.12 -6.82 17.40
N ILE A 258 -2.90 -7.70 18.37
CA ILE A 258 -3.10 -9.15 18.23
C ILE A 258 -4.55 -9.43 17.86
N GLU A 259 -5.51 -8.90 18.62
CA GLU A 259 -6.94 -9.05 18.31
C GLU A 259 -7.26 -8.53 16.90
N TYR A 260 -6.78 -7.33 16.56
CA TYR A 260 -7.02 -6.71 15.26
C TYR A 260 -6.59 -7.63 14.12
N TYR A 261 -5.35 -8.13 14.14
CA TYR A 261 -4.85 -8.97 13.04
C TYR A 261 -5.48 -10.37 13.02
N GLU A 262 -5.77 -10.98 14.18
CA GLU A 262 -6.47 -12.27 14.22
C GLU A 262 -7.86 -12.17 13.60
N LYS A 263 -8.64 -11.15 14.01
CA LYS A 263 -9.97 -10.90 13.47
C LYS A 263 -9.95 -10.46 12.02
N LEU A 264 -8.96 -9.68 11.60
CA LEU A 264 -8.81 -9.29 10.20
C LEU A 264 -8.49 -10.49 9.30
N ILE A 265 -7.61 -11.40 9.73
CA ILE A 265 -7.31 -12.65 9.00
C ILE A 265 -8.59 -13.49 8.88
N GLU A 266 -9.30 -13.69 9.98
CA GLU A 266 -10.54 -14.48 9.98
C GLU A 266 -11.62 -13.84 9.11
N ARG A 267 -11.80 -12.52 9.21
CA ARG A 267 -12.71 -11.75 8.37
C ARG A 267 -12.37 -11.88 6.89
N ASN A 268 -11.09 -11.81 6.52
CA ASN A 268 -10.65 -12.00 5.14
C ASN A 268 -10.90 -13.42 4.65
N ARG A 269 -10.63 -14.43 5.49
CA ARG A 269 -10.88 -15.84 5.19
C ARG A 269 -12.37 -16.11 4.96
N ILE A 270 -13.24 -15.59 5.83
CA ILE A 270 -14.71 -15.72 5.65
C ILE A 270 -15.18 -14.91 4.45
N GLY A 271 -14.63 -13.70 4.23
CA GLY A 271 -14.98 -12.88 3.07
C GLY A 271 -14.66 -13.58 1.75
N PHE A 272 -13.61 -14.41 1.71
CA PHE A 272 -13.28 -15.24 0.57
C PHE A 272 -14.32 -16.33 0.29
N GLU A 273 -14.87 -16.92 1.34
CA GLU A 273 -15.93 -17.95 1.25
C GLU A 273 -17.29 -17.32 0.91
N LEU A 274 -17.55 -16.12 1.44
CA LEU A 274 -18.86 -15.49 1.42
C LEU A 274 -19.14 -14.64 0.17
N PHE A 275 -18.11 -14.00 -0.39
CA PHE A 275 -18.24 -13.12 -1.54
C PHE A 275 -17.63 -13.76 -2.78
N GLU A 276 -18.04 -13.30 -3.97
CA GLU A 276 -17.38 -13.66 -5.24
C GLU A 276 -16.30 -12.59 -5.53
N PRO A 277 -15.03 -12.80 -5.12
CA PRO A 277 -13.99 -11.81 -5.37
C PRO A 277 -13.63 -11.76 -6.85
N SER A 278 -13.41 -10.56 -7.37
CA SER A 278 -12.66 -10.38 -8.61
C SER A 278 -11.22 -10.92 -8.47
N VAL A 279 -10.54 -11.16 -9.60
CA VAL A 279 -9.14 -11.62 -9.58
C VAL A 279 -8.22 -10.63 -8.84
N SER A 280 -8.44 -9.33 -9.00
CA SER A 280 -7.69 -8.31 -8.26
C SER A 280 -7.93 -8.40 -6.75
N GLU A 281 -9.18 -8.52 -6.32
CA GLU A 281 -9.50 -8.69 -4.90
C GLU A 281 -8.91 -9.98 -4.33
N TRP A 282 -8.91 -11.07 -5.11
CA TRP A 282 -8.25 -12.32 -4.72
C TRP A 282 -6.77 -12.12 -4.42
N ILE A 283 -6.06 -11.40 -5.30
CA ILE A 283 -4.64 -11.06 -5.12
C ILE A 283 -4.47 -10.20 -3.87
N ASP A 284 -5.29 -9.16 -3.71
CA ASP A 284 -5.25 -8.27 -2.55
C ASP A 284 -5.45 -9.05 -1.24
N TYR A 285 -6.44 -9.96 -1.18
CA TYR A 285 -6.67 -10.79 0.00
C TYR A 285 -5.46 -11.66 0.34
N LYS A 286 -4.79 -12.25 -0.66
CA LYS A 286 -3.61 -13.10 -0.43
C LYS A 286 -2.42 -12.29 0.06
N ILE A 287 -2.17 -11.12 -0.53
CA ILE A 287 -1.13 -10.21 -0.06
C ILE A 287 -1.43 -9.76 1.37
N LEU A 288 -2.69 -9.41 1.65
CA LEU A 288 -3.13 -8.95 2.96
C LEU A 288 -2.97 -10.05 4.03
N ASP A 289 -3.35 -11.29 3.72
CA ASP A 289 -3.22 -12.43 4.64
C ASP A 289 -1.75 -12.67 5.05
N VAL A 290 -0.82 -12.59 4.09
CA VAL A 290 0.62 -12.70 4.38
C VAL A 290 1.08 -11.57 5.29
N ILE A 291 0.72 -10.32 4.97
CA ILE A 291 1.09 -9.14 5.76
C ILE A 291 0.53 -9.25 7.19
N CYS A 292 -0.75 -9.60 7.34
CA CYS A 292 -1.40 -9.72 8.63
C CYS A 292 -0.78 -10.84 9.47
N LYS A 293 -0.47 -12.01 8.89
CA LYS A 293 0.17 -13.12 9.61
C LYS A 293 1.56 -12.76 10.11
N GLN A 294 2.35 -12.05 9.31
CA GLN A 294 3.68 -11.60 9.73
C GLN A 294 3.60 -10.57 10.85
N ARG A 295 2.70 -9.58 10.74
CA ARG A 295 2.46 -8.58 11.79
C ARG A 295 1.97 -9.22 13.09
N LEU A 296 1.04 -10.17 12.98
CA LEU A 296 0.55 -10.94 14.12
C LEU A 296 1.69 -11.73 14.80
N SER A 297 2.56 -12.37 14.02
CA SER A 297 3.73 -13.07 14.55
C SER A 297 4.66 -12.12 15.31
N ALA A 298 4.98 -10.96 14.72
CA ALA A 298 5.83 -9.95 15.36
C ALA A 298 5.23 -9.43 16.68
N LEU A 299 3.91 -9.19 16.73
CA LEU A 299 3.21 -8.77 17.95
C LEU A 299 3.21 -9.86 19.02
N LYS A 300 3.02 -11.13 18.63
CA LYS A 300 3.08 -12.26 19.56
C LYS A 300 4.47 -12.46 20.15
N GLU A 301 5.53 -12.27 19.37
CA GLU A 301 6.90 -12.28 19.89
C GLU A 301 7.16 -11.11 20.83
N LEU A 302 6.69 -9.90 20.49
CA LEU A 302 6.81 -8.75 21.38
C LEU A 302 6.03 -8.94 22.68
N LYS A 303 4.84 -9.55 22.64
CA LYS A 303 4.06 -9.84 23.86
C LYS A 303 4.86 -10.66 24.88
N LYS A 304 5.74 -11.56 24.41
CA LYS A 304 6.60 -12.36 25.30
C LYS A 304 7.62 -11.53 26.07
N THR A 305 7.93 -10.30 25.67
CA THR A 305 8.86 -9.43 26.40
C THR A 305 8.21 -8.67 27.55
N PHE A 306 6.88 -8.73 27.68
CA PHE A 306 6.12 -8.13 28.79
C PHE A 306 5.84 -9.12 29.93
N LEU A 307 6.05 -10.42 29.70
CA LEU A 307 5.87 -11.52 30.66
C LEU A 307 7.18 -11.87 31.36
#